data_AF-A0A1V8UGW6-F1
#
_entry.id   AF-A0A1V8UGW6-F1
#
_cell.length_a   1.000
_cell.length_b   1.000
_cell.length_c   1.000
_cell.angle_alpha   90.00
_cell.angle_beta   90.00
_cell.angle_gamma   90.00
#
_symmetry.space_group_name_H-M   'P 1'
#
loop_
_entity.id
_entity.type
_entity.pdbx_description
1 polymer ?
#
loop_
_entity_poly.entity_id
_entity_poly.type
_entity_poly.pdbx_seq_one_letter_code
_entity_poly.pdbx_strand_id
1 'polypeptide(L)'
;MKRSRKISELEIADWHAHYDRGLLNYDNCTKEELRVLAVQRGIPAPAKKTRAEKEAFLRLLHHADDSCTFTKLFNLSPEIRILVYEQCCACFSQEPLIMPTEPPLASICRSPRGEFLPVFYNQCSFRVDLEGAHSRCRPKMETALFFGRLQPSFMARIRKLLIRIRDEDEDGPPDEELAQIERSKDGEGYNLILLPYRNQYVDDDGLPSAAKSIVEQGLRAVMNKVITRTEAAGQFTSTDVYRLSWAMQDIWKHEALQLFVLDDS
;
A
#
# COMPACT_ATOMS: atom_id res chain seq x y z
N MET A 1 -22.86 40.62 -1.61
CA MET A 1 -21.94 40.08 -2.64
C MET A 1 -20.50 40.30 -2.22
N LYS A 2 -19.79 39.26 -1.77
CA LYS A 2 -18.32 39.34 -1.57
C LYS A 2 -17.67 39.38 -2.95
N ARG A 3 -16.89 40.42 -3.26
CA ARG A 3 -16.10 40.49 -4.50
C ARG A 3 -15.14 39.30 -4.52
N SER A 4 -15.25 38.43 -5.54
CA SER A 4 -14.26 37.39 -5.81
C SER A 4 -12.92 38.06 -6.10
N ARG A 5 -11.92 37.81 -5.24
CA ARG A 5 -10.53 38.20 -5.48
C ARG A 5 -10.03 37.37 -6.66
N LYS A 6 -9.48 38.02 -7.69
CA LYS A 6 -8.72 37.32 -8.72
C LYS A 6 -7.47 36.74 -8.07
N ILE A 7 -7.34 35.42 -8.11
CA ILE A 7 -6.14 34.70 -7.67
C ILE A 7 -5.11 34.84 -8.80
N SER A 8 -3.87 35.15 -8.45
CA SER A 8 -2.77 35.28 -9.41
C SER A 8 -2.20 33.91 -9.82
N GLU A 9 -1.54 33.83 -10.98
CA GLU A 9 -0.85 32.61 -11.43
C GLU A 9 0.23 32.17 -10.43
N LEU A 10 0.90 33.12 -9.78
CA LEU A 10 1.89 32.85 -8.72
C LEU A 10 1.24 32.22 -7.47
N GLU A 11 0.07 32.71 -7.05
CA GLU A 11 -0.68 32.10 -5.93
C GLU A 11 -1.16 30.69 -6.30
N ILE A 12 -1.58 30.47 -7.54
CA ILE A 12 -1.99 29.13 -8.02
C ILE A 12 -0.79 28.17 -8.03
N ALA A 13 0.36 28.60 -8.54
CA ALA A 13 1.57 27.78 -8.56
C ALA A 13 2.06 27.43 -7.15
N ASP A 14 2.01 28.40 -6.23
CA ASP A 14 2.35 28.20 -4.81
C ASP A 14 1.40 27.20 -4.14
N TRP A 15 0.10 27.30 -4.41
CA TRP A 15 -0.88 26.33 -3.92
C TRP A 15 -0.64 24.92 -4.45
N HIS A 16 -0.31 24.76 -5.73
CA HIS A 16 0.05 23.47 -6.30
C HIS A 16 1.31 22.90 -5.65
N ALA A 17 2.36 23.71 -5.46
CA ALA A 17 3.58 23.27 -4.80
C ALA A 17 3.35 22.84 -3.34
N HIS A 18 2.47 23.54 -2.61
CA HIS A 18 2.06 23.15 -1.26
C HIS A 18 1.25 21.85 -1.25
N TYR A 19 0.31 21.70 -2.18
CA TYR A 19 -0.50 20.50 -2.33
C TYR A 19 0.36 19.26 -2.63
N ASP A 20 1.29 19.38 -3.58
CA ASP A 20 2.20 18.30 -3.98
C ASP A 20 3.12 17.87 -2.83
N ARG A 21 3.41 18.78 -1.90
CA ARG A 21 4.20 18.51 -0.69
C ARG A 21 3.37 18.06 0.51
N GLY A 22 2.05 17.98 0.38
CA GLY A 22 1.14 17.65 1.48
C GLY A 22 1.13 18.70 2.61
N LEU A 23 1.49 19.95 2.30
CA LEU A 23 1.48 21.04 3.26
C LEU A 23 0.06 21.62 3.41
N LEU A 24 -0.26 22.11 4.61
CA LEU A 24 -1.55 22.73 4.90
C LEU A 24 -1.72 24.02 4.09
N ASN A 25 -2.91 24.20 3.50
CA ASN A 25 -3.35 25.50 3.01
C ASN A 25 -4.02 26.28 4.15
N TYR A 26 -3.49 27.47 4.43
CA TYR A 26 -3.90 28.32 5.53
C TYR A 26 -4.95 29.39 5.18
N ASP A 27 -5.32 29.54 3.90
CA ASP A 27 -6.18 30.63 3.44
C ASP A 27 -7.55 30.64 4.12
N ASN A 28 -8.06 29.45 4.40
CA ASN A 28 -9.35 29.21 5.06
C ASN A 28 -9.27 29.27 6.59
N CYS A 29 -8.08 29.33 7.19
CA CYS A 29 -7.93 29.41 8.65
C CYS A 29 -8.37 30.79 9.19
N THR A 30 -9.04 30.74 10.33
CA THR A 30 -9.31 31.87 11.23
C THR A 30 -8.02 32.39 11.86
N LYS A 31 -8.03 33.60 12.42
CA LYS A 31 -6.84 34.16 13.06
C LYS A 31 -6.40 33.33 14.27
N GLU A 32 -7.36 32.79 14.99
CA GLU A 32 -7.17 31.96 16.17
C GLU A 32 -6.50 30.62 15.78
N GLU A 33 -6.95 29.97 14.71
CA GLU A 33 -6.28 28.77 14.17
C GLU A 33 -4.85 29.07 13.72
N LEU A 34 -4.63 30.18 13.02
CA LEU A 34 -3.29 30.61 12.61
C LEU A 34 -2.36 30.85 13.81
N ARG A 35 -2.87 31.39 14.92
CA ARG A 35 -2.10 31.55 16.16
C ARG A 35 -1.70 30.20 16.75
N VAL A 36 -2.63 29.24 16.81
CA VAL A 36 -2.35 27.89 17.30
C VAL A 36 -1.28 27.22 16.44
N LEU A 37 -1.43 27.27 15.13
CA LEU A 37 -0.48 26.69 14.17
C LEU A 37 0.90 27.35 14.24
N ALA A 38 0.96 28.66 14.51
CA ALA A 38 2.21 29.40 14.69
C ALA A 38 2.93 28.98 15.97
N VAL A 39 2.20 28.83 17.08
CA VAL A 39 2.75 28.33 18.34
C VAL A 39 3.31 26.92 18.18
N GLN A 40 2.61 26.02 17.49
CA GLN A 40 3.11 24.66 17.21
C GLN A 40 4.44 24.63 16.46
N ARG A 41 4.68 25.65 15.61
CA ARG A 41 5.92 25.82 14.83
C ARG A 41 6.97 26.66 15.55
N GLY A 42 6.72 27.10 16.78
CA GLY A 42 7.63 27.96 17.54
C GLY A 42 7.74 29.38 17.00
N ILE A 43 6.76 29.85 16.21
CA ILE A 43 6.72 31.19 15.65
C ILE A 43 6.14 32.15 16.69
N PRO A 44 6.86 33.21 17.09
CA PRO A 44 6.33 34.19 18.04
C PRO A 44 5.15 34.96 17.44
N ALA A 45 4.14 35.25 18.28
CA ALA A 45 2.95 35.96 17.83
C ALA A 45 3.29 37.39 17.34
N PRO A 46 2.80 37.82 16.16
CA PRO A 46 2.95 39.18 15.68
C PRO A 46 2.32 40.17 16.66
N ALA A 47 3.02 41.27 16.93
CA ALA A 47 2.63 42.23 17.97
C ALA A 47 1.34 43.05 17.67
N LYS A 48 0.73 42.93 16.48
CA LYS A 48 -0.37 43.82 16.04
C LYS A 48 -1.61 43.05 15.61
N LYS A 49 -2.77 43.40 16.21
CA LYS A 49 -4.09 42.83 15.91
C LYS A 49 -4.77 43.45 14.67
N THR A 50 -4.16 43.39 13.49
CA THR A 50 -4.69 44.04 12.27
C THR A 50 -4.97 43.04 11.13
N ARG A 51 -5.51 43.49 9.99
CA ARG A 51 -5.61 42.64 8.79
C ARG A 51 -4.22 42.20 8.28
N ALA A 52 -3.21 43.05 8.47
CA ALA A 52 -1.82 42.73 8.20
C ALA A 52 -1.28 41.59 9.10
N GLU A 53 -1.94 41.32 10.24
CA GLU A 53 -1.60 40.19 11.11
C GLU A 53 -1.86 38.84 10.44
N LYS A 54 -3.03 38.67 9.80
CA LYS A 54 -3.36 37.40 9.11
C LYS A 54 -2.33 37.13 8.02
N GLU A 55 -2.02 38.14 7.21
CA GLU A 55 -1.08 38.02 6.10
C GLU A 55 0.38 37.88 6.57
N ALA A 56 0.71 38.39 7.76
CA ALA A 56 1.99 38.10 8.42
C ALA A 56 2.05 36.65 8.91
N PHE A 57 0.99 36.14 9.54
CA PHE A 57 0.91 34.73 9.95
C PHE A 57 1.02 33.77 8.78
N LEU A 58 0.28 34.01 7.70
CA LEU A 58 0.35 33.19 6.49
C LEU A 58 1.80 33.10 6.01
N ARG A 59 2.46 34.23 5.76
CA ARG A 59 3.86 34.25 5.29
C ARG A 59 4.82 33.56 6.25
N LEU A 60 4.68 33.76 7.56
CA LEU A 60 5.54 33.11 8.55
C LEU A 60 5.32 31.60 8.60
N LEU A 61 4.07 31.14 8.50
CA LEU A 61 3.72 29.72 8.48
C LEU A 61 4.22 29.03 7.21
N HIS A 62 3.97 29.63 6.03
CA HIS A 62 4.50 29.15 4.75
C HIS A 62 6.02 29.08 4.80
N HIS A 63 6.69 30.16 5.24
CA HIS A 63 8.14 30.17 5.37
C HIS A 63 8.65 29.11 6.37
N ALA A 64 7.98 28.92 7.51
CA ALA A 64 8.37 27.92 8.49
C ALA A 64 8.21 26.49 7.94
N ASP A 65 7.16 26.22 7.16
CA ASP A 65 6.98 24.92 6.50
C ASP A 65 8.00 24.70 5.37
N ASP A 66 8.34 25.76 4.63
CA ASP A 66 9.34 25.72 3.56
C ASP A 66 10.76 25.55 4.07
N SER A 67 11.07 26.20 5.19
CA SER A 67 12.38 26.13 5.84
C SER A 67 12.49 24.99 6.85
N CYS A 68 11.41 24.21 7.05
CA CYS A 68 11.42 23.09 7.97
C CYS A 68 12.38 22.01 7.48
N THR A 69 13.54 21.91 8.14
CA THR A 69 14.44 20.78 7.94
C THR A 69 14.04 19.66 8.89
N PHE A 70 13.77 18.46 8.36
CA PHE A 70 13.41 17.28 9.14
C PHE A 70 14.62 16.64 9.83
N THR A 71 15.39 17.43 10.58
CA THR A 71 16.61 16.98 11.29
C THR A 71 16.30 16.19 12.54
N LYS A 72 15.14 16.44 13.17
CA LYS A 72 14.76 15.81 14.45
C LYS A 72 14.64 14.29 14.35
N LEU A 73 14.21 13.73 13.22
CA LEU A 73 14.14 12.28 13.05
C LEU A 73 15.55 11.66 13.11
N PHE A 74 16.53 12.30 12.47
CA PHE A 74 17.93 11.80 12.45
C PHE A 74 18.69 12.05 13.76
N ASN A 75 18.16 12.91 14.64
CA ASN A 75 18.64 13.04 16.01
C ASN A 75 18.24 11.84 16.89
N LEU A 76 17.27 11.03 16.46
CA LEU A 76 16.91 9.77 17.13
C LEU A 76 17.91 8.68 16.78
N SER A 77 18.13 7.72 17.69
CA SER A 77 18.93 6.54 17.37
C SER A 77 18.27 5.69 16.27
N PRO A 78 19.03 4.88 15.51
CA PRO A 78 18.48 4.02 14.46
C PRO A 78 17.34 3.12 14.94
N GLU A 79 17.44 2.60 16.16
CA GLU A 79 16.42 1.73 16.76
C GLU A 79 15.09 2.47 16.95
N ILE A 80 15.15 3.71 17.45
CA ILE A 80 13.96 4.54 17.62
C ILE A 80 13.37 4.96 16.26
N ARG A 81 14.22 5.25 15.26
CA ARG A 81 13.73 5.53 13.90
C ARG A 81 12.99 4.36 13.30
N ILE A 82 13.51 3.14 13.48
CA ILE A 82 12.84 1.91 13.05
C ILE A 82 11.47 1.80 13.72
N LEU A 83 11.35 1.98 15.05
CA LEU A 83 10.04 1.95 15.72
C LEU A 83 9.04 2.95 15.15
N VAL A 84 9.49 4.16 14.78
CA VAL A 84 8.65 5.15 14.09
C VAL A 84 8.19 4.62 12.73
N TYR A 85 9.09 4.02 11.95
CA TYR A 85 8.78 3.44 10.65
C TYR A 85 7.80 2.27 10.76
N GLU A 86 7.98 1.39 11.74
CA GLU A 86 7.07 0.29 12.01
C GLU A 86 5.67 0.82 12.36
N GLN A 87 5.59 1.85 13.20
CA GLN A 87 4.32 2.49 13.55
C GLN A 87 3.64 3.14 12.33
N CYS A 88 4.41 3.76 11.44
CA CYS A 88 3.88 4.26 10.17
C CYS A 88 3.35 3.12 9.29
N CYS A 89 4.06 1.98 9.24
CA CYS A 89 3.65 0.83 8.43
C CYS A 89 2.41 0.12 8.98
N ALA A 90 2.21 0.15 10.30
CA ALA A 90 0.99 -0.36 10.94
C ALA A 90 -0.29 0.36 10.45
N CYS A 91 -0.19 1.60 9.96
CA CYS A 91 -1.32 2.27 9.32
C CYS A 91 -1.73 1.62 7.98
N PHE A 92 -0.80 0.92 7.31
CA PHE A 92 -1.06 0.21 6.06
C PHE A 92 -1.40 -1.28 6.28
N SER A 93 -1.30 -1.80 7.51
CA SER A 93 -1.52 -3.24 7.75
C SER A 93 -2.99 -3.64 7.82
N GLN A 94 -3.92 -2.68 7.74
CA GLN A 94 -5.36 -2.94 7.80
C GLN A 94 -5.88 -3.54 6.49
N GLU A 95 -5.33 -3.14 5.35
CA GLU A 95 -5.74 -3.61 4.03
C GLU A 95 -4.51 -3.92 3.16
N PRO A 96 -4.53 -5.00 2.37
CA PRO A 96 -3.43 -5.31 1.46
C PRO A 96 -3.26 -4.27 0.35
N LEU A 97 -2.02 -3.84 0.16
CA LEU A 97 -1.68 -2.77 -0.76
C LEU A 97 -1.68 -3.23 -2.22
N ILE A 98 -2.20 -2.37 -3.09
CA ILE A 98 -2.38 -2.61 -4.52
C ILE A 98 -1.55 -1.59 -5.25
N MET A 99 -0.55 -2.04 -6.02
CA MET A 99 0.36 -1.16 -6.75
C MET A 99 0.75 0.10 -5.92
N PRO A 100 1.21 -0.07 -4.67
CA PRO A 100 1.43 1.08 -3.81
C PRO A 100 2.45 2.01 -4.47
N THR A 101 2.12 3.30 -4.49
CA THR A 101 3.10 4.33 -4.78
C THR A 101 4.17 4.30 -3.69
N GLU A 102 5.36 4.79 -4.01
CA GLU A 102 6.40 4.88 -3.02
C GLU A 102 5.92 5.77 -1.85
N PRO A 103 5.95 5.27 -0.59
CA PRO A 103 5.40 6.02 0.53
C PRO A 103 6.13 7.35 0.70
N PRO A 104 5.42 8.44 1.10
CA PRO A 104 6.01 9.78 1.17
C PRO A 104 7.32 9.86 1.95
N LEU A 105 7.45 9.07 3.02
CA LEU A 105 8.65 9.04 3.86
C LEU A 105 9.91 8.54 3.12
N ALA A 106 9.74 7.66 2.14
CA ALA A 106 10.81 7.16 1.29
C ALA A 106 11.16 8.12 0.13
N SER A 107 10.28 9.08 -0.14
CA SER A 107 10.46 10.10 -1.18
C SER A 107 11.20 11.36 -0.69
N ILE A 108 11.43 11.51 0.62
CA ILE A 108 12.05 12.72 1.19
C ILE A 108 13.53 12.85 0.80
N CYS A 109 14.34 11.85 1.15
CA CYS A 109 15.76 11.79 0.79
C CYS A 109 16.30 10.35 0.91
N ARG A 110 17.56 10.13 0.52
CA ARG A 110 18.16 8.78 0.46
C ARG A 110 18.28 8.07 1.82
N SER A 111 18.50 8.82 2.90
CA SER A 111 18.68 8.24 4.24
C SER A 111 17.41 7.56 4.78
N PRO A 112 16.26 8.24 4.92
CA PRO A 112 15.03 7.60 5.39
C PRO A 112 14.53 6.57 4.37
N ARG A 113 14.75 6.78 3.07
CA ARG A 113 14.46 5.76 2.04
C ARG A 113 15.14 4.42 2.33
N GLY A 114 16.44 4.46 2.64
CA GLY A 114 17.24 3.27 2.88
C GLY A 114 16.83 2.50 4.14
N GLU A 115 16.29 3.18 5.14
CA GLU A 115 15.83 2.56 6.40
C GLU A 115 14.35 2.16 6.36
N PHE A 116 13.49 2.98 5.74
CA PHE A 116 12.05 2.82 5.73
C PHE A 116 11.56 1.75 4.75
N LEU A 117 12.05 1.73 3.50
CA LEU A 117 11.56 0.77 2.50
C LEU A 117 11.75 -0.69 2.96
N PRO A 118 12.88 -1.08 3.59
CA PRO A 118 13.00 -2.39 4.19
C PRO A 118 11.91 -2.75 5.20
N VAL A 119 11.50 -1.80 6.06
CA VAL A 119 10.43 -1.99 7.04
C VAL A 119 9.09 -2.12 6.35
N PHE A 120 8.81 -1.23 5.38
CA PHE A 120 7.58 -1.21 4.60
C PHE A 120 7.31 -2.54 3.90
N TYR A 121 8.26 -3.05 3.10
CA TYR A 121 8.07 -4.31 2.38
C TYR A 121 8.03 -5.54 3.31
N ASN A 122 8.62 -5.44 4.51
CA ASN A 122 8.63 -6.54 5.48
C ASN A 122 7.34 -6.62 6.32
N GLN A 123 6.68 -5.49 6.57
CA GLN A 123 5.51 -5.43 7.46
C GLN A 123 4.17 -5.35 6.72
N CYS A 124 4.12 -4.70 5.57
CA CYS A 124 2.88 -4.54 4.81
C CYS A 124 2.49 -5.83 4.10
N SER A 125 1.18 -5.96 3.84
CA SER A 125 0.63 -7.00 2.98
C SER A 125 0.45 -6.47 1.56
N PHE A 126 0.75 -7.28 0.55
CA PHE A 126 0.63 -6.88 -0.85
C PHE A 126 -0.36 -7.78 -1.57
N ARG A 127 -1.23 -7.18 -2.38
CA ARG A 127 -2.25 -7.90 -3.12
C ARG A 127 -1.70 -8.41 -4.44
N VAL A 128 -2.05 -9.65 -4.76
CA VAL A 128 -1.81 -10.32 -6.04
C VAL A 128 -3.18 -10.53 -6.68
N ASP A 129 -3.58 -9.58 -7.51
CA ASP A 129 -4.82 -9.69 -8.27
C ASP A 129 -4.58 -10.52 -9.52
N LEU A 130 -5.41 -11.54 -9.68
CA LEU A 130 -5.47 -12.39 -10.84
C LEU A 130 -6.74 -12.09 -11.66
N GLU A 131 -6.64 -12.25 -12.97
CA GLU A 131 -7.76 -12.34 -13.90
C GLU A 131 -8.70 -13.48 -13.46
N GLY A 132 -9.98 -13.38 -13.83
CA GLY A 132 -11.09 -14.22 -13.36
C GLY A 132 -10.85 -15.73 -13.39
N ALA A 133 -11.77 -16.48 -12.77
CA ALA A 133 -11.71 -17.94 -12.67
C ALA A 133 -11.99 -18.62 -14.04
N HIS A 134 -11.07 -18.46 -14.99
CA HIS A 134 -11.13 -19.02 -16.34
C HIS A 134 -9.88 -19.85 -16.64
N SER A 135 -9.87 -20.50 -17.81
CA SER A 135 -8.74 -21.31 -18.31
C SER A 135 -7.41 -20.56 -18.43
N ARG A 136 -7.40 -19.23 -18.26
CA ARG A 136 -6.23 -18.32 -18.33
C ARG A 136 -6.14 -17.39 -17.10
N CYS A 137 -6.12 -17.93 -15.89
CA CYS A 137 -5.83 -17.14 -14.69
C CYS A 137 -4.40 -16.55 -14.74
N ARG A 138 -4.28 -15.24 -15.03
CA ARG A 138 -3.02 -14.49 -15.13
C ARG A 138 -3.01 -13.35 -14.11
N PRO A 139 -1.85 -12.80 -13.71
CA PRO A 139 -1.84 -11.58 -12.91
C PRO A 139 -2.43 -10.42 -13.72
N LYS A 140 -3.32 -9.62 -13.11
CA LYS A 140 -3.80 -8.38 -13.71
C LYS A 140 -2.64 -7.44 -14.04
N MET A 141 -2.86 -6.51 -14.97
CA MET A 141 -1.82 -5.59 -15.45
C MET A 141 -1.14 -4.84 -14.29
N GLU A 142 -1.89 -4.35 -13.31
CA GLU A 142 -1.37 -3.63 -12.15
C GLU A 142 -0.46 -4.52 -11.29
N THR A 143 -0.89 -5.75 -11.03
CA THR A 143 -0.10 -6.77 -10.32
C THR A 143 1.19 -7.05 -11.08
N ALA A 144 1.10 -7.33 -12.38
CA ALA A 144 2.25 -7.63 -13.22
C ALA A 144 3.25 -6.46 -13.28
N LEU A 145 2.76 -5.22 -13.42
CA LEU A 145 3.58 -4.01 -13.46
C LEU A 145 4.28 -3.75 -12.12
N PHE A 146 3.56 -3.89 -11.00
CA PHE A 146 4.13 -3.67 -9.68
C PHE A 146 5.24 -4.68 -9.38
N PHE A 147 4.93 -5.98 -9.44
CA PHE A 147 5.91 -7.03 -9.10
C PHE A 147 7.01 -7.19 -10.15
N GLY A 148 6.74 -6.85 -11.42
CA GLY A 148 7.73 -6.86 -12.49
C GLY A 148 8.77 -5.72 -12.39
N ARG A 149 8.41 -4.58 -11.77
CA ARG A 149 9.32 -3.43 -11.57
C ARG A 149 9.97 -3.40 -10.20
N LEU A 150 9.48 -4.18 -9.25
CA LEU A 150 10.00 -4.20 -7.88
C LEU A 150 11.44 -4.76 -7.86
N GLN A 151 12.34 -4.07 -7.18
CA GLN A 151 13.72 -4.54 -7.06
C GLN A 151 13.78 -5.89 -6.31
N PRO A 152 14.66 -6.83 -6.71
CA PRO A 152 14.77 -8.13 -6.06
C PRO A 152 15.01 -8.05 -4.55
N SER A 153 15.78 -7.06 -4.09
CA SER A 153 16.07 -6.82 -2.67
C SER A 153 14.83 -6.42 -1.85
N PHE A 154 13.85 -5.76 -2.47
CA PHE A 154 12.58 -5.43 -1.82
C PHE A 154 11.57 -6.57 -1.97
N MET A 155 11.54 -7.22 -3.13
CA MET A 155 10.72 -8.43 -3.35
C MET A 155 11.04 -9.51 -2.30
N ALA A 156 12.33 -9.71 -2.02
CA ALA A 156 12.80 -10.66 -1.02
C ALA A 156 12.30 -10.38 0.41
N ARG A 157 11.98 -9.11 0.72
CA ARG A 157 11.50 -8.68 2.02
C ARG A 157 10.00 -8.89 2.19
N ILE A 158 9.26 -9.06 1.10
CA ILE A 158 7.83 -9.34 1.19
C ILE A 158 7.62 -10.64 1.96
N ARG A 159 6.77 -10.56 2.98
CA ARG A 159 6.38 -11.69 3.82
C ARG A 159 4.92 -12.05 3.68
N LYS A 160 4.06 -11.10 3.33
CA LYS A 160 2.60 -11.27 3.27
C LYS A 160 2.08 -10.97 1.88
N LEU A 161 1.47 -11.97 1.26
CA LEU A 161 0.76 -11.86 -0.02
C LEU A 161 -0.71 -12.22 0.19
N LEU A 162 -1.60 -11.41 -0.36
CA LEU A 162 -3.02 -11.73 -0.46
C LEU A 162 -3.34 -12.06 -1.92
N ILE A 163 -3.80 -13.27 -2.20
CA ILE A 163 -4.25 -13.69 -3.53
C ILE A 163 -5.73 -13.38 -3.66
N ARG A 164 -6.07 -12.61 -4.69
CA ARG A 164 -7.43 -12.27 -5.06
C ARG A 164 -7.65 -12.65 -6.52
N ILE A 165 -8.83 -13.18 -6.79
CA ILE A 165 -9.33 -13.32 -8.16
C ILE A 165 -10.43 -12.28 -8.30
N ARG A 166 -10.56 -11.66 -9.47
CA ARG A 166 -11.63 -10.70 -9.69
C ARG A 166 -12.08 -10.75 -11.13
N ASP A 167 -13.37 -10.93 -11.32
CA ASP A 167 -14.03 -10.77 -12.60
C ASP A 167 -13.88 -9.33 -13.15
N GLU A 168 -13.84 -9.19 -14.47
CA GLU A 168 -13.77 -7.90 -15.15
C GLU A 168 -15.17 -7.27 -15.35
N ASP A 169 -16.23 -8.07 -15.27
CA ASP A 169 -17.54 -7.68 -15.81
C ASP A 169 -18.62 -7.21 -14.83
N GLU A 170 -18.39 -7.13 -13.51
CA GLU A 170 -19.49 -6.79 -12.59
C GLU A 170 -19.21 -5.74 -11.48
N ASP A 171 -20.22 -4.89 -11.28
CA ASP A 171 -20.55 -4.12 -10.06
C ASP A 171 -20.85 -5.03 -8.84
N GLY A 172 -20.33 -6.27 -8.85
CA GLY A 172 -20.51 -7.30 -7.83
C GLY A 172 -19.83 -6.95 -6.51
N PRO A 173 -20.16 -7.67 -5.42
CA PRO A 173 -19.70 -7.33 -4.08
C PRO A 173 -18.17 -7.26 -4.03
N PRO A 174 -17.64 -6.29 -3.25
CA PRO A 174 -16.21 -6.16 -3.09
C PRO A 174 -15.74 -7.40 -2.34
N ASP A 175 -14.82 -8.14 -2.96
CA ASP A 175 -13.78 -8.95 -2.31
C ASP A 175 -13.93 -10.48 -2.43
N GLU A 176 -13.50 -10.98 -3.60
CA GLU A 176 -13.14 -12.38 -3.85
C GLU A 176 -11.70 -12.66 -3.36
N GLU A 177 -11.45 -12.44 -2.06
CA GLU A 177 -10.18 -12.85 -1.46
C GLU A 177 -10.13 -14.37 -1.36
N LEU A 178 -9.10 -14.98 -1.93
CA LEU A 178 -9.01 -16.44 -2.00
C LEU A 178 -8.11 -16.99 -0.90
N ALA A 179 -6.94 -16.38 -0.73
CA ALA A 179 -5.93 -16.90 0.17
C ALA A 179 -4.96 -15.82 0.64
N GLN A 180 -4.55 -15.92 1.89
CA GLN A 180 -3.44 -15.17 2.45
C GLN A 180 -2.25 -16.10 2.69
N ILE A 181 -1.08 -15.69 2.21
CA ILE A 181 0.19 -16.37 2.43
C ILE A 181 1.07 -15.48 3.30
N GLU A 182 1.54 -16.02 4.42
CA GLU A 182 2.51 -15.36 5.30
C GLU A 182 3.74 -16.22 5.52
N ARG A 183 4.92 -15.72 5.14
CA ARG A 183 6.19 -16.39 5.40
C ARG A 183 6.66 -16.18 6.83
N SER A 184 7.30 -17.18 7.42
CA SER A 184 7.99 -17.05 8.70
C SER A 184 9.15 -16.04 8.63
N LYS A 185 9.65 -15.58 9.78
CA LYS A 185 10.76 -14.62 9.85
C LYS A 185 12.10 -15.25 9.45
N ASP A 186 12.28 -16.52 9.78
CA ASP A 186 13.46 -17.32 9.41
C ASP A 186 13.46 -17.76 7.94
N GLY A 187 12.31 -17.64 7.25
CA GLY A 187 12.15 -18.07 5.86
C GLY A 187 12.01 -19.59 5.68
N GLU A 188 12.02 -20.37 6.76
CA GLU A 188 11.95 -21.84 6.74
C GLU A 188 10.51 -22.38 6.63
N GLY A 189 9.52 -21.51 6.81
CA GLY A 189 8.12 -21.90 6.81
C GLY A 189 7.18 -20.82 6.26
N TYR A 190 5.91 -21.20 6.17
CA TYR A 190 4.83 -20.29 5.79
C TYR A 190 3.51 -20.75 6.42
N ASN A 191 2.62 -19.80 6.60
CA ASN A 191 1.22 -20.00 6.88
C ASN A 191 0.41 -19.71 5.61
N LEU A 192 -0.58 -20.54 5.33
CA LEU A 192 -1.52 -20.38 4.23
C LEU A 192 -2.92 -20.43 4.84
N ILE A 193 -3.66 -19.34 4.69
CA ILE A 193 -5.03 -19.20 5.18
C ILE A 193 -5.91 -19.06 3.94
N LEU A 194 -6.85 -20.01 3.74
CA LEU A 194 -7.90 -19.82 2.74
C LEU A 194 -8.97 -18.91 3.32
N LEU A 195 -9.36 -17.92 2.52
CA LEU A 195 -10.36 -16.93 2.90
C LEU A 195 -11.73 -17.34 2.33
N PRO A 196 -12.83 -16.80 2.88
CA PRO A 196 -14.16 -17.06 2.36
C PRO A 196 -14.28 -16.51 0.93
N TYR A 197 -14.14 -17.39 -0.06
CA TYR A 197 -14.41 -17.03 -1.44
C TYR A 197 -15.91 -16.92 -1.64
N ARG A 198 -16.38 -15.72 -1.97
CA ARG A 198 -17.78 -15.40 -2.26
C ARG A 198 -17.85 -14.89 -3.68
N ASN A 199 -18.63 -15.56 -4.51
CA ASN A 199 -18.97 -15.08 -5.86
C ASN A 199 -20.50 -15.09 -5.96
N GLN A 200 -21.07 -14.32 -6.88
CA GLN A 200 -22.52 -14.23 -7.11
C GLN A 200 -23.24 -15.58 -7.32
N TYR A 201 -22.51 -16.63 -7.69
CA TYR A 201 -23.04 -18.00 -7.84
C TYR A 201 -22.92 -18.88 -6.58
N VAL A 202 -22.36 -18.36 -5.48
CA VAL A 202 -22.06 -19.12 -4.26
C VAL A 202 -22.78 -18.50 -3.07
N ASP A 203 -23.61 -19.28 -2.39
CA ASP A 203 -24.23 -18.91 -1.11
C ASP A 203 -23.15 -18.58 -0.05
N ASP A 204 -23.55 -17.99 1.09
CA ASP A 204 -22.66 -17.48 2.16
C ASP A 204 -21.64 -18.50 2.74
N ASP A 205 -21.75 -19.79 2.40
CA ASP A 205 -20.93 -20.92 2.88
C ASP A 205 -19.54 -21.02 2.20
N GLY A 206 -19.32 -20.28 1.11
CA GLY A 206 -18.05 -20.21 0.37
C GLY A 206 -17.66 -21.52 -0.36
N LEU A 207 -16.37 -21.68 -0.72
CA LEU A 207 -15.93 -22.87 -1.47
C LEU A 207 -16.21 -24.19 -0.72
N PRO A 208 -16.72 -25.24 -1.40
CA PRO A 208 -16.85 -26.58 -0.83
C PRO A 208 -15.51 -27.13 -0.33
N SER A 209 -15.55 -28.06 0.64
CA SER A 209 -14.33 -28.64 1.23
C SER A 209 -13.39 -29.29 0.19
N ALA A 210 -13.94 -29.92 -0.85
CA ALA A 210 -13.16 -30.49 -1.95
C ALA A 210 -12.41 -29.41 -2.74
N ALA A 211 -13.10 -28.33 -3.10
CA ALA A 211 -12.52 -27.17 -3.78
C ALA A 211 -11.44 -26.48 -2.93
N LYS A 212 -11.70 -26.26 -1.63
CA LYS A 212 -10.73 -25.71 -0.68
C LYS A 212 -9.45 -26.56 -0.65
N SER A 213 -9.58 -27.88 -0.56
CA SER A 213 -8.44 -28.81 -0.54
C SER A 213 -7.57 -28.69 -1.80
N ILE A 214 -8.19 -28.55 -2.98
CA ILE A 214 -7.47 -28.42 -4.26
C ILE A 214 -6.72 -27.09 -4.33
N VAL A 215 -7.39 -25.98 -3.96
CA VAL A 215 -6.75 -24.65 -3.90
C VAL A 215 -5.58 -24.67 -2.93
N GLU A 216 -5.79 -25.22 -1.72
CA GLU A 216 -4.75 -25.34 -0.71
C GLU A 216 -3.56 -26.16 -1.23
N GLN A 217 -3.80 -27.32 -1.82
CA GLN A 217 -2.76 -28.20 -2.32
C GLN A 217 -1.91 -27.54 -3.42
N GLY A 218 -2.55 -26.86 -4.38
CA GLY A 218 -1.84 -26.17 -5.46
C GLY A 218 -1.00 -25.00 -4.96
N LEU A 219 -1.54 -24.17 -4.06
CA LEU A 219 -0.79 -23.06 -3.44
C LEU A 219 0.36 -23.57 -2.56
N ARG A 220 0.13 -24.63 -1.77
CA ARG A 220 1.19 -25.27 -0.97
C ARG A 220 2.30 -25.84 -1.85
N ALA A 221 1.97 -26.42 -3.00
CA ALA A 221 2.98 -26.93 -3.92
C ALA A 221 3.94 -25.84 -4.42
N VAL A 222 3.42 -24.63 -4.67
CA VAL A 222 4.27 -23.47 -5.00
C VAL A 222 5.10 -23.04 -3.79
N MET A 223 4.46 -22.87 -2.63
CA MET A 223 5.14 -22.39 -1.42
C MET A 223 6.21 -23.35 -0.89
N ASN A 224 6.01 -24.66 -1.00
CA ASN A 224 7.02 -25.66 -0.68
C ASN A 224 8.30 -25.48 -1.52
N LYS A 225 8.15 -25.16 -2.82
CA LYS A 225 9.30 -24.84 -3.69
C LYS A 225 9.93 -23.48 -3.39
N VAL A 226 9.18 -22.57 -2.76
CA VAL A 226 9.73 -21.29 -2.28
C VAL A 226 10.63 -21.58 -1.08
N ILE A 227 10.10 -22.19 -0.01
CA ILE A 227 10.86 -22.40 1.24
C ILE A 227 12.03 -23.40 1.12
N THR A 228 11.96 -24.37 0.19
CA THR A 228 13.05 -25.35 -0.03
C THR A 228 14.15 -24.83 -0.97
N ARG A 229 14.01 -23.60 -1.50
CA ARG A 229 14.99 -23.02 -2.41
C ARG A 229 16.28 -22.68 -1.66
N THR A 230 17.38 -23.30 -2.10
CA THR A 230 18.73 -23.00 -1.61
C THR A 230 19.15 -21.58 -1.96
N GLU A 231 18.78 -21.11 -3.15
CA GLU A 231 18.97 -19.73 -3.58
C GLU A 231 17.91 -18.82 -2.95
N ALA A 232 18.35 -17.70 -2.36
CA ALA A 232 17.50 -16.70 -1.71
C ALA A 232 16.74 -17.18 -0.44
N ALA A 233 17.12 -18.31 0.19
CA ALA A 233 16.69 -18.72 1.53
C ALA A 233 15.17 -18.55 1.79
N GLY A 234 14.35 -19.11 0.90
CA GLY A 234 12.89 -19.04 1.02
C GLY A 234 12.25 -17.72 0.62
N GLN A 235 13.00 -16.73 0.12
CA GLN A 235 12.49 -15.39 -0.25
C GLN A 235 11.63 -15.41 -1.52
N PHE A 236 10.64 -14.53 -1.56
CA PHE A 236 9.83 -14.35 -2.77
C PHE A 236 10.65 -13.69 -3.88
N THR A 237 10.37 -14.13 -5.09
CA THR A 237 10.83 -13.52 -6.35
C THR A 237 9.63 -13.16 -7.20
N SER A 238 9.81 -12.30 -8.21
CA SER A 238 8.75 -11.99 -9.18
C SER A 238 8.23 -13.25 -9.86
N THR A 239 9.11 -14.21 -10.16
CA THR A 239 8.74 -15.53 -10.71
C THR A 239 7.76 -16.29 -9.83
N ASP A 240 7.83 -16.15 -8.51
CA ASP A 240 6.93 -16.86 -7.60
C ASP A 240 5.50 -16.33 -7.70
N VAL A 241 5.30 -15.05 -7.99
CA VAL A 241 3.97 -14.47 -8.26
C VAL A 241 3.36 -15.11 -9.51
N TYR A 242 4.12 -15.27 -10.59
CA TYR A 242 3.66 -15.97 -11.79
C TYR A 242 3.40 -17.45 -11.55
N ARG A 243 4.20 -18.12 -10.72
CA ARG A 243 3.97 -19.52 -10.35
C ARG A 243 2.69 -19.71 -9.55
N LEU A 244 2.37 -18.78 -8.65
CA LEU A 244 1.09 -18.78 -7.93
C LEU A 244 -0.07 -18.62 -8.92
N SER A 245 0.05 -17.70 -9.89
CA SER A 245 -0.95 -17.53 -10.95
C SER A 245 -1.14 -18.79 -11.80
N TRP A 246 -0.06 -19.44 -12.22
CA TRP A 246 -0.15 -20.69 -12.98
C TRP A 246 -0.76 -21.84 -12.18
N ALA A 247 -0.40 -21.95 -10.90
CA ALA A 247 -1.03 -22.92 -10.02
C ALA A 247 -2.54 -22.68 -9.93
N MET A 248 -2.96 -21.41 -9.81
CA MET A 248 -4.39 -21.07 -9.83
C MET A 248 -5.04 -21.41 -11.16
N GLN A 249 -4.40 -21.14 -12.30
CA GLN A 249 -4.91 -21.51 -13.61
C GLN A 249 -5.16 -23.02 -13.74
N ASP A 250 -4.28 -23.86 -13.21
CA ASP A 250 -4.46 -25.31 -13.25
C ASP A 250 -5.50 -25.78 -12.23
N ILE A 251 -5.56 -25.16 -11.06
CA ILE A 251 -6.61 -25.39 -10.05
C ILE A 251 -8.00 -25.15 -10.67
N TRP A 252 -8.22 -24.05 -11.37
CA TRP A 252 -9.53 -23.72 -11.94
C TRP A 252 -9.99 -24.64 -13.07
N LYS A 253 -9.10 -25.45 -13.66
CA LYS A 253 -9.49 -26.49 -14.62
C LYS A 253 -10.06 -27.74 -13.95
N HIS A 254 -9.96 -27.85 -12.62
CA HIS A 254 -10.38 -29.04 -11.89
C HIS A 254 -11.91 -29.16 -11.83
N GLU A 255 -12.44 -30.38 -11.99
CA GLU A 255 -13.88 -30.67 -12.01
C GLU A 255 -14.64 -30.13 -10.79
N ALA A 256 -14.08 -30.27 -9.60
CA ALA A 256 -14.62 -29.73 -8.36
C ALA A 256 -14.78 -28.21 -8.34
N LEU A 257 -14.15 -27.50 -9.27
CA LEU A 257 -14.22 -26.06 -9.42
C LEU A 257 -15.02 -25.63 -10.68
N GLN A 258 -15.43 -26.55 -11.55
CA GLN A 258 -16.13 -26.23 -12.80
C GLN A 258 -17.44 -25.49 -12.60
N LEU A 259 -18.17 -25.75 -11.50
CA LEU A 259 -19.41 -25.02 -11.17
C LEU A 259 -19.16 -23.55 -10.75
N PHE A 260 -17.90 -23.19 -10.53
CA PHE A 260 -17.46 -21.84 -10.14
C PHE A 260 -16.63 -21.17 -11.24
N VAL A 261 -16.37 -21.89 -12.34
CA VAL A 261 -15.78 -21.35 -13.56
C VAL A 261 -16.92 -20.73 -14.35
N LEU A 262 -16.77 -19.47 -14.69
CA LEU A 262 -17.71 -18.80 -15.58
C LEU A 262 -17.47 -19.33 -16.99
N ASP A 263 -18.53 -19.75 -17.66
CA ASP A 263 -18.45 -20.18 -19.06
C ASP A 263 -17.96 -19.02 -19.92
N ASP A 264 -16.95 -19.28 -20.77
CA ASP A 264 -16.49 -18.37 -21.82
C ASP A 264 -17.66 -18.17 -22.81
N SER A 265 -18.53 -17.19 -22.55
CA SER A 265 -19.65 -16.78 -23.43
C SER A 265 -19.20 -15.66 -24.35
#